data_AF-A0A250FAP5-F1
#
_entry.id   AF-A0A250FAP5-F1
#
_cell.length_a   1.000
_cell.length_b   1.000
_cell.length_c   1.000
_cell.angle_alpha   90.00
_cell.angle_beta   90.00
_cell.angle_gamma   90.00
#
_symmetry.space_group_name_H-M   'P 1'
#
loop_
_entity.id
_entity.type
_entity.pdbx_description
1 polymer ?
#
loop_
_entity_poly.entity_id
_entity_poly.type
_entity_poly.pdbx_seq_one_letter_code
_entity_poly.pdbx_strand_id
1 'polypeptide(L)'
;MKYRTLIIIALLLSACRTPQQIFKSESIIESSDTLYIERTPAVHDTLYIPLPAVHTGSAPCDSLCQQQLTDALSRLATAKHSSGNSYGIYYDKYRQQLVLYQQLQEQLNSRQRSTVSTQQTVVQTQKIPVPYTPLYTKILAWIGVAAVGYLIFRISKLIK
;
A
#
# COMPACT_ATOMS: atom_id res chain seq x y z
N MET A 1 10.15 -70.64 33.44
CA MET A 1 9.57 -69.96 32.26
C MET A 1 8.83 -68.64 32.56
N LYS A 2 8.51 -68.29 33.82
CA LYS A 2 7.69 -67.09 34.16
C LYS A 2 8.39 -65.72 33.97
N TYR A 3 9.71 -65.63 34.21
CA TYR A 3 10.44 -64.35 34.13
C TYR A 3 10.72 -63.88 32.68
N ARG A 4 10.98 -64.81 31.76
CA ARG A 4 11.24 -64.48 30.33
C ARG A 4 10.01 -63.84 29.66
N THR A 5 8.81 -64.32 29.98
CA THR A 5 7.55 -63.75 29.46
C THR A 5 7.24 -62.36 30.01
N LEU A 6 7.59 -62.08 31.27
CA LEU A 6 7.40 -60.76 31.89
C LEU A 6 8.33 -59.70 31.28
N ILE A 7 9.58 -60.08 30.96
CA ILE A 7 10.55 -59.16 30.35
C ILE A 7 10.10 -58.73 28.95
N ILE A 8 9.54 -59.65 28.15
CA ILE A 8 9.07 -59.36 26.79
C ILE A 8 7.88 -58.38 26.81
N ILE A 9 6.98 -58.52 27.79
CA ILE A 9 5.81 -57.63 27.93
C ILE A 9 6.25 -56.21 28.35
N ALA A 10 7.21 -56.10 29.27
CA ALA A 10 7.74 -54.79 29.69
C ALA A 10 8.45 -54.04 28.54
N LEU A 11 9.10 -54.78 27.63
CA LEU A 11 9.83 -54.20 26.49
C LEU A 11 8.89 -53.72 25.36
N LEU A 12 7.69 -54.30 25.26
CA LEU A 12 6.66 -53.86 24.30
C LEU A 12 5.95 -52.57 24.74
N LEU A 13 5.85 -52.33 26.05
CA LEU A 13 5.17 -51.14 26.61
C LEU A 13 6.01 -49.85 26.48
N SER A 14 7.33 -49.95 26.31
CA SER A 14 8.24 -48.79 26.19
C SER A 14 8.38 -48.22 24.78
N ALA A 15 7.75 -48.82 23.76
CA ALA A 15 7.91 -48.43 22.36
C ALA A 15 6.96 -47.31 21.88
N CYS A 16 6.11 -46.74 22.73
CA CYS A 16 5.16 -45.70 22.33
C CYS A 16 5.82 -44.29 22.35
N ARG A 17 6.31 -43.81 21.20
CA ARG A 17 6.77 -42.42 21.02
C ARG A 17 5.67 -41.58 20.37
N THR A 18 5.06 -40.67 21.12
CA THR A 18 4.14 -39.64 20.60
C THR A 18 4.92 -38.52 19.90
N PRO A 19 4.60 -38.17 18.64
CA PRO A 19 5.22 -37.02 17.98
C PRO A 19 4.65 -35.71 18.55
N GLN A 20 5.53 -34.80 18.99
CA GLN A 20 5.15 -33.44 19.36
C GLN A 20 5.06 -32.57 18.10
N GLN A 21 3.96 -31.83 17.94
CA GLN A 21 3.78 -30.89 16.83
C GLN A 21 4.41 -29.54 17.22
N ILE A 22 5.45 -29.13 16.49
CA ILE A 22 6.09 -27.81 16.64
C ILE A 22 5.29 -26.80 15.82
N PHE A 23 4.75 -25.77 16.47
CA PHE A 23 4.12 -24.64 15.80
C PHE A 23 5.14 -23.56 15.50
N LYS A 24 5.36 -23.27 14.21
CA LYS A 24 6.11 -22.09 13.75
C LYS A 24 5.11 -21.03 13.30
N SER A 25 5.09 -19.88 13.98
CA SER A 25 4.40 -18.69 13.49
C SER A 25 5.38 -17.86 12.66
N GLU A 26 5.13 -17.71 11.36
CA GLU A 26 5.80 -16.73 10.51
C GLU A 26 5.00 -15.42 10.53
N SER A 27 5.62 -14.32 10.94
CA SER A 27 5.04 -12.98 10.81
C SER A 27 5.44 -12.38 9.47
N ILE A 28 4.48 -12.21 8.56
CA ILE A 28 4.70 -11.46 7.31
C ILE A 28 4.53 -9.98 7.64
N ILE A 29 5.60 -9.18 7.49
CA ILE A 29 5.52 -7.72 7.57
C ILE A 29 5.27 -7.21 6.16
N GLU A 30 4.04 -6.80 5.87
CA GLU A 30 3.74 -6.07 4.64
C GLU A 30 3.95 -4.56 4.87
N SER A 31 4.77 -3.95 4.02
CA SER A 31 4.99 -2.50 3.99
C SER A 31 4.50 -1.97 2.65
N SER A 32 3.42 -1.19 2.66
CA SER A 32 2.88 -0.54 1.47
C SER A 32 3.23 0.95 1.49
N ASP A 33 4.06 1.39 0.54
CA ASP A 33 4.33 2.80 0.32
C ASP A 33 3.25 3.39 -0.60
N THR A 34 2.37 4.22 -0.05
CA THR A 34 1.39 4.96 -0.85
C THR A 34 1.99 6.24 -1.39
N LEU A 35 2.06 6.37 -2.71
CA LEU A 35 2.46 7.61 -3.40
C LEU A 35 1.22 8.33 -3.92
N TYR A 36 0.95 9.53 -3.39
CA TYR A 36 -0.15 10.37 -3.86
C TYR A 36 0.37 11.27 -4.99
N ILE A 37 -0.25 11.18 -6.17
CA ILE A 37 0.02 12.07 -7.30
C ILE A 37 -1.15 13.04 -7.42
N GLU A 38 -0.91 14.30 -7.08
CA GLU A 38 -1.85 15.39 -7.36
C GLU A 38 -1.52 15.98 -8.73
N ARG A 39 -2.54 16.10 -9.59
CA ARG A 39 -2.42 16.72 -10.92
C ARG A 39 -3.09 18.08 -10.91
N THR A 40 -2.32 19.12 -11.18
CA THR A 40 -2.84 20.46 -11.46
C THR A 40 -3.07 20.57 -12.97
N PRO A 41 -4.29 20.88 -13.43
CA PRO A 41 -4.59 21.02 -14.86
C PRO A 41 -3.88 22.24 -15.45
N ALA A 42 -3.74 22.25 -16.78
CA ALA A 42 -3.17 23.39 -17.50
C ALA A 42 -4.16 24.57 -17.46
N VAL A 43 -3.62 25.78 -17.36
CA VAL A 43 -4.39 27.02 -17.29
C VAL A 43 -3.99 27.91 -18.45
N HIS A 44 -4.97 28.41 -19.19
CA HIS A 44 -4.78 29.27 -20.36
C HIS A 44 -5.75 30.45 -20.28
N ASP A 45 -5.32 31.49 -19.57
CA ASP A 45 -6.17 32.65 -19.29
C ASP A 45 -5.58 33.91 -19.93
N THR A 46 -6.48 34.79 -20.36
CA THR A 46 -6.11 36.12 -20.84
C THR A 46 -7.10 37.13 -20.30
N LEU A 47 -6.59 38.17 -19.66
CA LEU A 47 -7.35 39.28 -19.13
C LEU A 47 -7.10 40.53 -19.98
N TYR A 48 -8.19 41.16 -20.40
CA TYR A 48 -8.18 42.40 -21.16
C TYR A 48 -8.65 43.55 -20.25
N ILE A 49 -7.77 44.53 -20.04
CA ILE A 49 -8.06 45.71 -19.22
C ILE A 49 -8.11 46.93 -20.15
N PRO A 50 -9.30 47.45 -20.49
CA PRO A 50 -9.41 48.65 -21.31
C PRO A 50 -8.86 49.85 -20.53
N LEU A 51 -8.10 50.70 -21.21
CA LEU A 51 -7.56 51.93 -20.64
C LEU A 51 -8.36 53.13 -21.15
N PRO A 52 -8.79 54.03 -20.25
CA PRO A 52 -9.53 55.22 -20.66
C PRO A 52 -8.61 56.17 -21.44
N ALA A 53 -9.20 56.93 -22.37
CA ALA A 53 -8.51 58.01 -23.04
C ALA A 53 -8.18 59.13 -22.05
N VAL A 54 -7.01 59.77 -22.23
CA VAL A 54 -6.60 60.90 -21.39
C VAL A 54 -7.42 62.14 -21.77
N HIS A 55 -8.00 62.77 -20.74
CA HIS A 55 -8.74 64.03 -20.87
C HIS A 55 -8.27 65.01 -19.79
N THR A 56 -7.51 66.02 -20.19
CA THR A 56 -6.98 67.11 -19.37
C THR A 56 -7.76 68.42 -19.56
N GLY A 57 -8.79 68.43 -20.42
CA GLY A 57 -9.59 69.61 -20.74
C GLY A 57 -9.01 70.51 -21.83
N SER A 58 -7.89 70.12 -22.44
CA SER A 58 -7.27 70.80 -23.57
C SER A 58 -6.73 69.80 -24.58
N ALA A 59 -7.28 69.84 -25.81
CA ALA A 59 -6.91 68.94 -26.90
C ALA A 59 -5.39 68.80 -27.17
N PRO A 60 -4.57 69.87 -27.17
CA PRO A 60 -3.12 69.70 -27.40
C PRO A 60 -2.40 69.00 -26.24
N CYS A 61 -2.88 69.13 -25.01
CA CYS A 61 -2.32 68.43 -23.86
C CYS A 61 -2.76 66.95 -23.85
N ASP A 62 -4.01 66.68 -24.24
CA ASP A 62 -4.54 65.31 -24.38
C ASP A 62 -3.65 64.47 -25.30
N SER A 63 -3.29 65.00 -26.47
CA SER A 63 -2.44 64.27 -27.43
C SER A 63 -1.04 63.97 -26.88
N LEU A 64 -0.41 64.94 -26.19
CA LEU A 64 0.93 64.77 -25.64
C LEU A 64 0.93 63.76 -24.48
N CYS A 65 -0.05 63.86 -23.58
CA CYS A 65 -0.18 62.94 -22.46
C CYS A 65 -0.54 61.52 -22.93
N GLN A 66 -1.43 61.39 -23.92
CA GLN A 66 -1.79 60.09 -24.49
C GLN A 66 -0.59 59.42 -25.17
N GLN A 67 0.25 60.21 -25.86
CA GLN A 67 1.48 59.72 -26.49
C GLN A 67 2.49 59.24 -25.44
N GLN A 68 2.73 60.03 -24.39
CA GLN A 68 3.66 59.66 -23.32
C GLN A 68 3.18 58.42 -22.54
N LEU A 69 1.87 58.32 -22.28
CA LEU A 69 1.26 57.16 -21.66
C LEU A 69 1.45 55.90 -22.53
N THR A 70 1.20 56.03 -23.83
CA THR A 70 1.40 54.94 -24.80
C THR A 70 2.85 54.48 -24.84
N ASP A 71 3.80 55.41 -24.85
CA ASP A 71 5.23 55.10 -24.81
C ASP A 71 5.63 54.39 -23.51
N ALA A 72 5.16 54.86 -22.36
CA ALA A 72 5.43 54.23 -21.07
C ALA A 72 4.86 52.80 -21.01
N LEU A 73 3.61 52.61 -21.45
CA LEU A 73 2.95 51.31 -21.45
C LEU A 73 3.56 50.34 -22.46
N SER A 74 4.05 50.82 -23.60
CA SER A 74 4.75 49.98 -24.57
C SER A 74 6.06 49.41 -24.01
N ARG A 75 6.74 50.16 -23.13
CA ARG A 75 7.96 49.73 -22.42
C ARG A 75 7.70 48.79 -21.25
N LEU A 76 6.47 48.77 -20.71
CA LEU A 76 6.07 47.89 -19.61
C LEU A 76 5.92 46.41 -20.06
N ALA A 77 6.10 46.11 -21.34
CA ALA A 77 6.00 44.75 -21.87
C ALA A 77 6.93 43.80 -21.09
N THR A 78 6.33 42.87 -20.34
CA THR A 78 7.04 41.85 -19.57
C THR A 78 6.58 40.48 -20.02
N ALA A 79 7.54 39.58 -20.20
CA ALA A 79 7.26 38.20 -20.52
C ALA A 79 8.24 37.33 -19.75
N LYS A 80 7.74 36.26 -19.13
CA LYS A 80 8.55 35.23 -18.50
C LYS A 80 8.16 33.89 -19.07
N HIS A 81 9.18 33.15 -19.51
CA HIS A 81 9.05 31.79 -19.98
C HIS A 81 9.87 30.87 -19.08
N SER A 82 9.28 29.77 -18.63
CA SER A 82 9.94 28.81 -17.76
C SER A 82 9.39 27.42 -18.01
N SER A 83 10.23 26.56 -18.59
CA SER A 83 9.97 25.12 -18.76
C SER A 83 8.55 24.78 -19.23
N GLY A 84 8.05 25.47 -20.28
CA GLY A 84 6.70 25.25 -20.83
C GLY A 84 5.59 26.12 -20.25
N ASN A 85 5.85 26.87 -19.18
CA ASN A 85 4.98 27.95 -18.70
C ASN A 85 5.36 29.28 -19.35
N SER A 86 4.38 30.06 -19.80
CA SER A 86 4.57 31.44 -20.24
C SER A 86 3.54 32.35 -19.60
N TYR A 87 3.97 33.52 -19.18
CA TYR A 87 3.06 34.56 -18.71
C TYR A 87 3.67 35.93 -18.94
N GLY A 88 2.83 36.93 -19.09
CA GLY A 88 3.30 38.25 -19.38
C GLY A 88 2.19 39.29 -19.45
N ILE A 89 2.62 40.52 -19.59
CA ILE A 89 1.77 41.68 -19.72
C ILE A 89 2.30 42.52 -20.88
N TYR A 90 1.43 42.94 -21.77
CA TYR A 90 1.78 43.89 -22.83
C TYR A 90 0.63 44.86 -23.06
N TYR A 91 0.96 46.02 -23.64
CA TYR A 91 -0.03 47.00 -24.04
C TYR A 91 -0.38 46.85 -25.53
N ASP A 92 -1.65 46.63 -25.82
CA ASP A 92 -2.19 46.66 -27.18
C ASP A 92 -2.58 48.10 -27.54
N LYS A 93 -1.71 48.75 -28.31
CA LYS A 93 -1.89 50.13 -28.80
C LYS A 93 -3.11 50.31 -29.71
N TYR A 94 -3.55 49.26 -30.41
CA TYR A 94 -4.67 49.36 -31.35
C TYR A 94 -6.01 49.28 -30.64
N ARG A 95 -6.07 48.47 -29.58
CA ARG A 95 -7.27 48.28 -28.76
C ARG A 95 -7.28 49.12 -27.48
N GLN A 96 -6.22 49.89 -27.24
CA GLN A 96 -6.03 50.73 -26.04
C GLN A 96 -6.29 49.94 -24.75
N GLN A 97 -5.67 48.77 -24.64
CA GLN A 97 -5.89 47.87 -23.51
C GLN A 97 -4.60 47.19 -23.06
N LEU A 98 -4.48 46.94 -21.76
CA LEU A 98 -3.46 46.04 -21.22
C LEU A 98 -3.94 44.61 -21.34
N VAL A 99 -3.08 43.75 -21.87
CA VAL A 99 -3.33 42.33 -22.03
C VAL A 99 -2.40 41.57 -21.11
N LEU A 100 -3.00 40.87 -20.15
CA LEU A 100 -2.29 39.95 -19.26
C LEU A 100 -2.61 38.54 -19.73
N TYR A 101 -1.59 37.75 -20.02
CA TYR A 101 -1.77 36.36 -20.45
C TYR A 101 -1.01 35.42 -19.56
N GLN A 102 -1.57 34.23 -19.37
CA GLN A 102 -0.99 33.17 -18.58
C GLN A 102 -1.29 31.82 -19.24
N GLN A 103 -0.22 31.10 -19.55
CA GLN A 103 -0.23 29.74 -20.08
C GLN A 103 0.64 28.89 -19.16
N LEU A 104 -0.03 28.15 -18.27
CA LEU A 104 0.58 27.19 -17.36
C LEU A 104 0.33 25.79 -17.88
N GLN A 105 1.40 25.00 -17.97
CA GLN A 105 1.31 23.59 -18.28
C GLN A 105 0.81 22.80 -17.06
N GLU A 106 0.37 21.57 -17.30
CA GLU A 106 -0.01 20.67 -16.22
C GLU A 106 1.18 20.33 -15.31
N GLN A 107 0.95 20.34 -14.01
CA GLN A 107 1.96 19.98 -13.01
C GLN A 107 1.55 18.71 -12.28
N LEU A 108 2.48 17.76 -12.21
CA LEU A 108 2.36 16.56 -11.38
C LEU A 108 3.11 16.78 -10.09
N ASN A 109 2.39 16.86 -8.97
CA ASN A 109 2.95 16.95 -7.63
C ASN A 109 2.85 15.57 -6.98
N SER A 110 3.98 14.87 -6.84
CA SER A 110 4.04 13.65 -6.03
C SER A 110 4.36 14.02 -4.59
N ARG A 111 3.47 13.64 -3.66
CA ARG A 111 3.75 13.72 -2.23
C ARG A 111 3.92 12.31 -1.70
N GLN A 112 5.16 11.95 -1.37
CA GLN A 112 5.45 10.68 -0.72
C GLN A 112 5.11 10.82 0.76
N ARG A 113 4.12 10.06 1.23
CA ARG A 113 3.81 9.95 2.66
C ARG A 113 4.18 8.55 3.10
N SER A 114 5.20 8.42 3.94
CA SER A 114 5.52 7.16 4.61
C SER A 114 4.41 6.84 5.61
N THR A 115 3.50 5.94 5.24
CA THR A 115 2.52 5.37 6.17
C THR A 115 3.22 4.35 7.04
N VAL A 116 3.12 4.53 8.35
CA VAL A 116 3.64 3.60 9.37
C VAL A 116 3.06 2.20 9.10
N SER A 117 3.95 1.21 8.99
CA SER A 117 3.61 -0.20 8.85
C SER A 117 2.66 -0.62 9.97
N THR A 118 1.41 -0.87 9.61
CA THR A 118 0.44 -1.46 10.54
C THR A 118 0.71 -2.95 10.53
N GLN A 119 1.30 -3.47 11.60
CA GLN A 119 1.41 -4.92 11.81
C GLN A 119 -0.01 -5.50 11.91
N GLN A 120 -0.55 -5.97 10.80
CA GLN A 120 -1.66 -6.90 10.85
C GLN A 120 -1.08 -8.24 11.26
N THR A 121 -1.20 -8.55 12.55
CA THR A 121 -1.05 -9.93 13.01
C THR A 121 -2.21 -10.71 12.42
N VAL A 122 -2.02 -11.27 11.22
CA VAL A 122 -2.92 -12.29 10.68
C VAL A 122 -2.74 -13.48 11.61
N VAL A 123 -3.57 -13.54 12.65
CA VAL A 123 -3.73 -14.72 13.48
C VAL A 123 -4.36 -15.75 12.56
N GLN A 124 -3.50 -16.48 11.85
CA GLN A 124 -3.87 -17.68 11.12
C GLN A 124 -4.57 -18.55 12.15
N THR A 125 -5.91 -18.63 12.08
CA THR A 125 -6.72 -19.37 13.05
C THR A 125 -6.28 -20.80 12.93
N GLN A 126 -5.38 -21.17 13.83
CA GLN A 126 -4.75 -22.44 13.92
C GLN A 126 -5.87 -23.42 14.21
N LYS A 127 -6.35 -24.12 13.17
CA LYS A 127 -7.28 -25.24 13.33
C LYS A 127 -6.61 -26.17 14.32
N ILE A 128 -7.13 -26.20 15.55
CA ILE A 128 -6.76 -27.15 16.58
C ILE A 128 -6.81 -28.51 15.88
N PRO A 129 -5.67 -29.20 15.68
CA PRO A 129 -5.70 -30.48 14.99
C PRO A 129 -6.46 -31.42 15.91
N VAL A 130 -7.71 -31.71 15.57
CA VAL A 130 -8.48 -32.79 16.19
C VAL A 130 -7.57 -34.02 16.09
N PRO A 131 -7.22 -34.67 17.20
CA PRO A 131 -6.25 -35.76 17.17
C PRO A 131 -6.76 -36.87 16.24
N TYR A 132 -6.21 -36.92 15.04
CA TYR A 132 -6.57 -37.91 14.04
C TYR A 132 -5.89 -39.22 14.42
N THR A 133 -6.69 -40.14 14.99
CA THR A 133 -6.27 -41.53 15.19
C THR A 133 -6.63 -42.31 13.92
N PRO A 134 -5.64 -42.71 13.10
CA PRO A 134 -5.93 -43.36 11.83
C PRO A 134 -6.56 -44.74 12.08
N LEU A 135 -7.48 -45.15 11.22
CA LEU A 135 -8.27 -46.38 11.42
C LEU A 135 -7.42 -47.64 11.67
N TYR A 136 -6.22 -47.71 11.08
CA TYR A 136 -5.32 -48.84 11.29
C TYR A 136 -4.85 -48.97 12.75
N THR A 137 -4.67 -47.88 13.50
CA THR A 137 -4.24 -47.97 14.92
C THR A 137 -5.33 -48.58 15.79
N LYS A 138 -6.60 -48.28 15.51
CA LYS A 138 -7.74 -48.92 16.19
C LYS A 138 -7.80 -50.42 15.92
N ILE A 139 -7.56 -50.84 14.68
CA ILE A 139 -7.55 -52.25 14.28
C ILE A 139 -6.39 -53.00 14.95
N LEU A 140 -5.17 -52.43 14.92
CA LEU A 140 -4.00 -53.03 15.56
C LEU A 140 -4.17 -53.17 17.07
N ALA A 141 -4.84 -52.22 17.74
CA ALA A 141 -5.12 -52.30 19.17
C ALA A 141 -5.98 -53.53 19.52
N TRP A 142 -7.04 -53.80 18.76
CA TRP A 142 -7.89 -54.98 18.97
C TRP A 142 -7.14 -56.30 18.75
N ILE A 143 -6.28 -56.36 17.72
CA ILE A 143 -5.43 -57.54 17.46
C ILE A 143 -4.47 -57.77 18.63
N GLY A 144 -3.88 -56.69 19.18
CA GLY A 144 -3.01 -56.76 20.34
C GLY A 144 -3.71 -57.33 21.57
N VAL A 145 -4.92 -56.86 21.88
CA VAL A 145 -5.72 -57.38 23.01
C VAL A 145 -6.05 -58.86 22.83
N ALA A 146 -6.47 -59.26 21.63
CA ALA A 146 -6.78 -60.67 21.32
C ALA A 146 -5.55 -61.57 21.49
N ALA A 147 -4.37 -61.12 21.03
CA ALA A 147 -3.12 -61.86 21.15
C ALA A 147 -2.71 -62.05 22.62
N VAL A 148 -2.82 -61.00 23.45
CA VAL A 148 -2.51 -61.09 24.89
C VAL A 148 -3.50 -62.02 25.61
N GLY A 149 -4.80 -61.90 25.34
CA GLY A 149 -5.81 -62.79 25.91
C GLY A 149 -5.57 -64.26 25.57
N TYR A 150 -5.20 -64.55 24.33
CA TYR A 150 -4.84 -65.90 23.90
C TYR A 150 -3.60 -66.43 24.63
N LEU A 151 -2.55 -65.62 24.80
CA LEU A 151 -1.35 -66.01 25.54
C LEU A 151 -1.66 -66.32 27.01
N ILE A 152 -2.49 -65.51 27.67
CA ILE A 152 -2.91 -65.75 29.06
C ILE A 152 -3.69 -67.07 29.16
N PHE A 153 -4.67 -67.29 28.28
CA PHE A 153 -5.44 -68.54 28.24
C PHE A 153 -4.53 -69.78 28.07
N ARG A 154 -3.55 -69.69 27.16
CA ARG A 154 -2.61 -70.79 26.90
C ARG A 154 -1.71 -71.08 28.09
N ILE A 155 -1.29 -70.05 28.83
CA ILE A 155 -0.49 -70.18 30.05
C ILE A 155 -1.32 -70.77 31.20
N SER A 156 -2.58 -70.34 31.37
CA SER A 156 -3.49 -70.89 32.38
C SER A 156 -3.78 -72.37 32.16
N LYS A 157 -3.89 -72.82 30.91
CA LYS A 157 -4.05 -74.25 30.55
C LYS A 157 -2.78 -75.08 30.75
N LEU A 158 -1.60 -74.44 30.83
CA LEU A 158 -0.30 -75.10 31.03
C LEU A 158 0.12 -75.18 32.51
N ILE A 159 -0.52 -74.38 33.37
CA ILE A 159 -0.25 -74.32 34.83
C ILE A 159 -1.27 -75.13 35.63
N LYS A 160 -2.39 -75.52 35.02
CA LYS A 160 -3.36 -76.47 35.55
C LYS A 160 -3.09 -77.86 34.97
#